data_AF-A0A662Y420-F1
#
_entry.id   AF-A0A662Y420-F1
#
_cell.length_a   1.000
_cell.length_b   1.000
_cell.length_c   1.000
_cell.angle_alpha   90.00
_cell.angle_beta   90.00
_cell.angle_gamma   90.00
#
_symmetry.space_group_name_H-M   'P 1'
#
loop_
_entity.id
_entity.type
_entity.pdbx_description
1 polymer ?
#
loop_
_entity_poly.entity_id
_entity_poly.type
_entity_poly.pdbx_seq_one_letter_code
_entity_poly.pdbx_strand_id
1 'polypeptide(L)'
;MGLIYGSTFYQVDPTDVQLMMGVTFQATIFMALGQTSQVPNFMAAREIFYKQRAANFYRASAFAIANSVALVPQAIFESLIFGSLVYWMGGFVVHAGHYFIFLVLLVLTNLVFAAWFFCLTAMAPNFNIAKPMSTFSIVVFVLFSGFVVSKGVMPDWLIWVYWLDPVAWCLRALSVSQYRAARFDVCIYEDVDYCAEFSATMGEYFLVQYDVPS
;
A
#
# COMPACT_ATOMS: atom_id res chain seq x y z
N MET A 1 9.10 -4.54 -13.33
CA MET A 1 8.14 -3.49 -12.91
C MET A 1 8.78 -2.43 -12.04
N GLY A 2 9.52 -2.75 -10.97
CA GLY A 2 10.21 -1.75 -10.15
C GLY A 2 11.08 -0.76 -10.94
N LEU A 3 11.89 -1.26 -11.88
CA LEU A 3 12.70 -0.41 -12.77
C LEU A 3 11.86 0.49 -13.69
N ILE A 4 10.71 0.01 -14.17
CA ILE A 4 9.84 0.81 -15.04
C ILE A 4 9.30 1.99 -14.24
N TYR A 5 8.70 1.74 -13.07
CA TYR A 5 8.19 2.82 -12.22
C TYR A 5 9.30 3.77 -11.76
N GLY A 6 10.45 3.24 -11.32
CA GLY A 6 11.58 4.08 -10.94
C GLY A 6 12.14 4.93 -12.09
N SER A 7 12.09 4.43 -13.33
CA SER A 7 12.51 5.19 -14.51
C SER A 7 11.49 6.23 -14.97
N THR A 8 10.19 5.95 -14.83
CA THR A 8 9.11 6.89 -15.17
C THR A 8 9.07 8.06 -14.20
N PHE A 9 9.35 7.79 -12.93
CA PHE A 9 9.36 8.78 -11.84
C PHE A 9 10.79 9.01 -11.33
N TYR A 10 11.74 9.18 -12.24
CA TYR A 10 13.14 9.38 -11.87
C TYR A 10 13.33 10.76 -11.25
N GLN A 11 13.78 10.81 -9.99
CA GLN A 11 14.06 12.04 -9.23
C GLN A 11 12.90 13.05 -9.28
N VAL A 12 11.78 12.68 -8.67
CA VAL A 12 10.60 13.56 -8.61
C VAL A 12 10.93 14.81 -7.80
N ASP A 13 10.50 15.96 -8.32
CA ASP A 13 10.58 17.22 -7.61
C ASP A 13 9.66 17.19 -6.38
N PRO A 14 10.17 17.40 -5.15
CA PRO A 14 9.37 17.37 -3.94
C PRO A 14 8.35 18.52 -3.84
N THR A 15 8.46 19.56 -4.67
CA THR A 15 7.44 20.63 -4.75
C THR A 15 6.15 20.16 -5.43
N ASP A 16 6.24 19.15 -6.30
CA ASP A 16 5.07 18.51 -6.93
C ASP A 16 4.54 17.37 -6.05
N VAL A 17 3.72 17.77 -5.08
CA VAL A 17 3.12 16.85 -4.11
C VAL A 17 2.27 15.79 -4.79
N GLN A 18 1.57 16.16 -5.86
CA GLN A 18 0.69 15.24 -6.57
C GLN A 18 1.47 14.11 -7.21
N LEU A 19 2.63 14.40 -7.81
CA LEU A 19 3.53 13.38 -8.33
C LEU A 19 4.09 12.51 -7.19
N MET A 20 4.60 13.10 -6.12
CA MET A 20 5.22 12.34 -5.03
C MET A 20 4.20 11.41 -4.34
N MET A 21 2.99 11.91 -4.05
CA MET A 21 1.87 11.12 -3.55
C MET A 21 1.45 10.05 -4.56
N GLY A 22 1.40 10.37 -5.85
CA GLY A 22 1.09 9.43 -6.92
C GLY A 22 2.07 8.28 -7.02
N VAL A 23 3.37 8.52 -6.84
CA VAL A 23 4.39 7.46 -6.81
C VAL A 23 4.16 6.51 -5.63
N THR A 24 3.91 7.05 -4.44
CA THR A 24 3.65 6.21 -3.25
C THR A 24 2.35 5.41 -3.39
N PHE A 25 1.31 6.00 -3.98
CA PHE A 25 0.06 5.32 -4.30
C PHE A 25 0.27 4.17 -5.29
N GLN A 26 0.95 4.46 -6.40
CA GLN A 26 1.23 3.48 -7.44
C GLN A 26 2.08 2.33 -6.91
N ALA A 27 3.08 2.61 -6.07
CA ALA A 27 3.91 1.59 -5.42
C ALA A 27 3.08 0.66 -4.53
N THR A 28 2.18 1.24 -3.73
CA THR A 28 1.31 0.50 -2.80
C THR A 28 0.28 -0.36 -3.53
N ILE A 29 -0.39 0.20 -4.53
CA ILE A 29 -1.37 -0.52 -5.35
C ILE A 29 -0.71 -1.62 -6.19
N PHE A 30 0.49 -1.39 -6.72
CA PHE A 30 1.20 -2.42 -7.46
C PHE A 30 1.49 -3.66 -6.60
N MET A 31 1.92 -3.46 -5.34
CA MET A 31 2.08 -4.54 -4.37
C MET A 31 0.76 -5.29 -4.12
N ALA A 32 -0.33 -4.55 -3.93
CA ALA A 32 -1.66 -5.14 -3.75
C ALA A 32 -2.10 -5.97 -4.96
N LEU A 33 -1.93 -5.44 -6.17
CA LEU A 33 -2.26 -6.12 -7.43
C LEU A 33 -1.40 -7.37 -7.63
N GLY A 34 -0.12 -7.33 -7.23
CA GLY A 34 0.79 -8.48 -7.28
C GLY A 34 0.24 -9.70 -6.56
N GLN A 35 -0.44 -9.51 -5.43
CA GLN A 35 -1.01 -10.61 -4.63
C GLN A 35 -2.20 -11.32 -5.29
N THR A 36 -2.86 -10.70 -6.28
CA THR A 36 -3.94 -11.37 -7.05
C THR A 36 -3.45 -12.61 -7.80
N SER A 37 -2.17 -12.64 -8.16
CA SER A 37 -1.53 -13.78 -8.83
C SER A 37 -1.50 -15.03 -7.96
N GLN A 38 -1.68 -14.91 -6.63
CA GLN A 38 -1.69 -16.02 -5.68
C GLN A 38 -3.06 -16.71 -5.56
N VAL A 39 -4.13 -16.08 -6.04
CA VAL A 39 -5.50 -16.64 -6.06
C VAL A 39 -5.56 -18.08 -6.61
N PRO A 40 -5.00 -18.40 -7.80
CA PRO A 40 -5.01 -19.78 -8.30
C PRO A 40 -4.21 -20.75 -7.41
N ASN A 41 -3.11 -20.29 -6.81
CA ASN A 41 -2.29 -21.12 -5.90
C ASN A 41 -3.09 -21.49 -4.65
N PHE A 42 -3.82 -20.54 -4.07
CA PHE A 42 -4.69 -20.81 -2.91
C PHE A 42 -5.83 -21.77 -3.25
N MET A 43 -6.43 -21.66 -4.44
CA MET A 43 -7.47 -22.57 -4.92
C MET A 43 -6.94 -24.00 -5.06
N ALA A 44 -5.76 -24.18 -5.67
CA ALA A 44 -5.12 -25.49 -5.79
C ALA A 44 -4.75 -26.08 -4.41
N ALA A 45 -4.20 -25.27 -3.52
CA ALA A 45 -3.86 -25.70 -2.16
C ALA A 45 -5.10 -26.15 -1.36
N ARG A 46 -6.26 -25.52 -1.60
CA ARG A 46 -7.53 -25.87 -0.95
C ARG A 46 -8.03 -27.27 -1.33
N GLU A 47 -7.89 -27.67 -2.58
CA GLU A 47 -8.29 -29.02 -3.02
C GLU A 47 -7.47 -30.11 -2.32
N ILE A 48 -6.17 -29.86 -2.14
CA ILE A 48 -5.27 -30.74 -1.40
C ILE A 48 -5.67 -30.75 0.09
N PHE A 49 -5.95 -29.58 0.67
CA PHE A 49 -6.40 -29.45 2.05
C PHE A 49 -7.65 -30.27 2.36
N TYR A 50 -8.66 -30.25 1.49
CA TYR A 50 -9.88 -31.03 1.71
C TYR A 50 -9.62 -32.54 1.72
N LYS A 51 -8.73 -33.04 0.87
CA LYS A 51 -8.31 -34.46 0.89
C LYS A 51 -7.59 -34.80 2.20
N GLN A 52 -6.65 -33.96 2.63
CA GLN A 52 -5.87 -34.17 3.85
C GLN A 52 -6.73 -34.08 5.12
N ARG A 53 -7.71 -33.18 5.13
CA ARG A 53 -8.64 -33.02 6.24
C ARG A 53 -9.65 -34.18 6.32
N ALA A 54 -10.12 -34.71 5.19
CA ALA A 54 -10.94 -35.92 5.19
C ALA A 54 -10.19 -37.13 5.79
N ALA A 55 -8.87 -37.17 5.64
CA ALA A 55 -8.00 -38.17 6.28
C ALA A 55 -7.55 -37.79 7.71
N ASN A 56 -8.12 -36.73 8.32
CA ASN A 56 -7.83 -36.27 9.69
C ASN A 56 -6.36 -35.90 9.99
N PHE A 57 -5.56 -35.51 8.99
CA PHE A 57 -4.15 -35.14 9.23
C PHE A 57 -3.98 -33.85 10.03
N TYR A 58 -4.73 -32.77 9.72
CA TYR A 58 -4.64 -31.50 10.45
C TYR A 58 -5.93 -30.65 10.36
N ARG A 59 -6.08 -29.74 11.33
CA ARG A 59 -7.20 -28.80 11.45
C ARG A 59 -7.03 -27.60 10.50
N ALA A 60 -8.13 -26.91 10.18
CA ALA A 60 -8.13 -25.73 9.30
C ALA A 60 -7.33 -24.57 9.90
N SER A 61 -7.33 -24.41 11.22
CA SER A 61 -6.52 -23.38 11.89
C SER A 61 -5.03 -23.59 11.64
N ALA A 62 -4.55 -24.84 11.67
CA ALA A 62 -3.16 -25.17 11.38
C ALA A 62 -2.79 -24.85 9.92
N PHE A 63 -3.70 -25.13 8.97
CA PHE A 63 -3.52 -24.78 7.56
C PHE A 63 -3.42 -23.27 7.33
N ALA A 64 -4.36 -22.50 7.92
CA ALA A 64 -4.39 -21.05 7.78
C ALA A 64 -3.11 -20.41 8.34
N ILE A 65 -2.68 -20.82 9.54
CA ILE A 65 -1.45 -20.30 10.17
C ILE A 65 -0.22 -20.65 9.32
N ALA A 66 -0.10 -21.91 8.87
CA ALA A 66 1.02 -22.33 8.05
C ALA A 66 1.11 -21.53 6.74
N ASN A 67 -0.03 -21.32 6.07
CA ASN A 67 -0.07 -20.54 4.83
C ASN A 67 0.27 -19.06 5.08
N SER A 68 -0.28 -18.44 6.13
CA SER A 68 0.05 -17.06 6.50
C SER A 68 1.54 -16.88 6.80
N VAL A 69 2.16 -17.81 7.53
CA VAL A 69 3.60 -17.76 7.82
C VAL A 69 4.45 -17.96 6.56
N ALA A 70 4.03 -18.82 5.64
CA ALA A 70 4.74 -19.06 4.39
C ALA A 70 4.77 -17.82 3.47
N LEU A 71 3.77 -16.94 3.57
CA LEU A 71 3.70 -15.70 2.80
C LEU A 71 4.64 -14.60 3.31
N VAL A 72 5.07 -14.64 4.58
CA VAL A 72 5.90 -13.59 5.20
C VAL A 72 7.26 -13.42 4.51
N PRO A 73 8.06 -14.48 4.29
CA PRO A 73 9.35 -14.35 3.61
C PRO A 73 9.21 -13.83 2.17
N GLN A 74 8.15 -14.27 1.47
CA GLN A 74 7.87 -13.84 0.11
C GLN A 74 7.52 -12.34 0.07
N ALA A 75 6.64 -11.88 0.96
CA ALA A 75 6.25 -10.47 1.06
C ALA A 75 7.44 -9.56 1.39
N ILE A 76 8.33 -10.00 2.29
CA ILE A 76 9.56 -9.27 2.64
C ILE A 76 10.48 -9.15 1.43
N PHE A 77 10.73 -10.25 0.72
CA PHE A 77 11.65 -10.25 -0.42
C PHE A 77 11.12 -9.39 -1.59
N GLU A 78 9.84 -9.52 -1.91
CA GLU A 78 9.18 -8.72 -2.93
C GLU A 78 9.22 -7.22 -2.60
N SER A 79 8.85 -6.87 -1.36
CA SER A 79 8.86 -5.48 -0.88
C SER A 79 10.26 -4.89 -0.79
N LEU A 80 11.26 -5.69 -0.42
CA LEU A 80 12.65 -5.24 -0.34
C LEU A 80 13.19 -4.89 -1.73
N ILE A 81 13.00 -5.75 -2.72
CA ILE A 81 13.52 -5.51 -4.08
C ILE A 81 12.78 -4.34 -4.73
N PHE A 82 11.46 -4.40 -4.76
CA PHE A 82 10.65 -3.38 -5.43
C PHE A 82 10.72 -2.05 -4.69
N GLY A 83 10.56 -2.07 -3.37
CA GLY A 83 10.58 -0.88 -2.53
C GLY A 83 11.92 -0.16 -2.59
N SER A 84 13.05 -0.89 -2.60
CA SER A 84 14.36 -0.27 -2.76
C SER A 84 14.51 0.44 -4.10
N LEU A 85 14.10 -0.19 -5.20
CA LEU A 85 14.19 0.42 -6.52
C LEU A 85 13.36 1.71 -6.60
N VAL A 86 12.11 1.66 -6.15
CA VAL A 86 11.21 2.83 -6.16
C VAL A 86 11.73 3.94 -5.23
N TYR A 87 12.24 3.59 -4.05
CA TYR A 87 12.73 4.57 -3.09
C TYR A 87 13.94 5.35 -3.60
N TRP A 88 14.96 4.63 -4.11
CA TRP A 88 16.21 5.24 -4.55
C TRP A 88 16.07 5.94 -5.90
N MET A 89 15.28 5.39 -6.83
CA MET A 89 15.06 6.02 -8.13
C MET A 89 14.05 7.19 -8.05
N GLY A 90 13.07 7.10 -7.15
CA GLY A 90 12.03 8.12 -6.96
C GLY A 90 12.52 9.44 -6.38
N GLY A 91 13.74 9.48 -5.80
CA GLY A 91 14.26 10.69 -5.17
C GLY A 91 13.67 10.98 -3.79
N PHE A 92 13.18 9.95 -3.09
CA PHE A 92 12.66 10.09 -1.72
C PHE A 92 13.75 10.55 -0.73
N VAL A 93 13.33 11.00 0.45
CA VAL A 93 14.24 11.57 1.46
C VAL A 93 15.36 10.60 1.82
N VAL A 94 16.62 11.02 1.71
CA VAL A 94 17.80 10.17 1.96
C VAL A 94 18.07 10.02 3.47
N HIS A 95 17.19 9.31 4.16
CA HIS A 95 17.31 9.00 5.58
C HIS A 95 16.92 7.54 5.85
N ALA A 96 17.78 6.82 6.59
CA ALA A 96 17.59 5.40 6.87
C ALA A 96 16.26 5.11 7.59
N GLY A 97 15.86 5.97 8.55
CA GLY A 97 14.58 5.81 9.27
C GLY A 97 13.36 5.84 8.35
N HIS A 98 13.32 6.82 7.43
CA HIS A 98 12.23 6.98 6.47
C HIS A 98 12.16 5.83 5.46
N TYR A 99 13.33 5.31 5.04
CA TYR A 99 13.42 4.12 4.21
C TYR A 99 12.90 2.86 4.90
N PHE A 100 13.26 2.63 6.16
CA PHE A 100 12.76 1.47 6.91
C PHE A 100 11.24 1.56 7.15
N ILE A 101 10.72 2.74 7.48
CA ILE A 101 9.27 2.96 7.61
C ILE A 101 8.57 2.66 6.27
N PHE A 102 9.13 3.15 5.16
CA PHE A 102 8.61 2.88 3.82
C PHE A 102 8.56 1.38 3.51
N LEU A 103 9.64 0.65 3.77
CA LEU A 103 9.68 -0.79 3.57
C LEU A 103 8.68 -1.55 4.45
N VAL A 104 8.61 -1.21 5.73
CA VAL A 104 7.68 -1.88 6.68
C VAL A 104 6.24 -1.68 6.25
N LEU A 105 5.87 -0.46 5.84
CA LEU A 105 4.53 -0.16 5.35
C LEU A 105 4.20 -0.96 4.08
N LEU A 106 5.12 -1.04 3.12
CA LEU A 106 4.93 -1.88 1.93
C LEU A 106 4.75 -3.37 2.28
N VAL A 107 5.57 -3.90 3.19
CA VAL A 107 5.46 -5.30 3.65
C VAL A 107 4.12 -5.55 4.32
N LEU A 108 3.68 -4.66 5.21
CA LEU A 108 2.40 -4.77 5.90
C LEU A 108 1.23 -4.72 4.91
N THR A 109 1.24 -3.80 3.95
CA THR A 109 0.20 -3.73 2.94
C THR A 109 0.18 -4.99 2.08
N ASN A 110 1.34 -5.49 1.64
CA ASN A 110 1.45 -6.72 0.87
C ASN A 110 0.86 -7.92 1.64
N LEU A 111 1.18 -8.05 2.93
CA LEU A 111 0.63 -9.10 3.81
C LEU A 111 -0.88 -9.00 4.00
N VAL A 112 -1.43 -7.80 4.19
CA VAL A 112 -2.87 -7.59 4.34
C VAL A 112 -3.60 -8.00 3.06
N PHE A 113 -3.09 -7.62 1.89
CA PHE A 113 -3.68 -8.02 0.62
C PHE A 113 -3.55 -9.52 0.36
N ALA A 114 -2.42 -10.14 0.71
CA ALA A 114 -2.26 -11.59 0.61
C ALA A 114 -3.28 -12.34 1.49
N ALA A 115 -3.47 -11.89 2.73
CA ALA A 115 -4.47 -12.44 3.65
C ALA A 115 -5.90 -12.20 3.16
N TRP A 116 -6.18 -11.02 2.59
CA TRP A 116 -7.48 -10.68 2.01
C TRP A 116 -7.83 -11.61 0.83
N PHE A 117 -6.91 -11.81 -0.12
CA PHE A 117 -7.15 -12.73 -1.24
C PHE A 117 -7.26 -14.19 -0.78
N PHE A 118 -6.49 -14.59 0.24
CA PHE A 118 -6.67 -15.90 0.87
C PHE A 118 -8.08 -16.05 1.45
N CYS A 119 -8.61 -15.04 2.15
CA CYS A 119 -9.98 -15.04 2.65
C CYS A 119 -11.02 -15.13 1.53
N LEU A 120 -10.87 -14.32 0.48
CA LEU A 120 -11.79 -14.33 -0.68
C LEU A 120 -11.80 -15.70 -1.37
N THR A 121 -10.65 -16.34 -1.55
CA THR A 121 -10.56 -17.68 -2.14
C THR A 121 -11.13 -18.78 -1.24
N ALA A 122 -11.06 -18.62 0.08
CA ALA A 122 -11.72 -19.52 1.03
C ALA A 122 -13.25 -19.43 0.92
N MET A 123 -13.80 -18.23 0.68
CA MET A 123 -15.24 -18.00 0.53
C MET A 123 -15.79 -18.40 -0.84
N ALA A 124 -15.01 -18.24 -1.91
CA ALA A 124 -15.46 -18.49 -3.27
C ALA A 124 -15.46 -19.99 -3.63
N PRO A 125 -16.52 -20.55 -4.24
CA PRO A 125 -16.54 -21.98 -4.57
C PRO A 125 -15.62 -22.33 -5.74
N ASN A 126 -15.49 -21.46 -6.74
CA ASN A 126 -14.72 -21.72 -7.97
C ASN A 126 -13.84 -20.53 -8.36
N PHE A 127 -12.78 -20.78 -9.13
CA PHE A 127 -11.86 -19.75 -9.62
C PHE A 127 -12.58 -18.68 -10.45
N ASN A 128 -13.57 -19.08 -11.25
CA ASN A 128 -14.38 -18.19 -12.08
C ASN A 128 -15.20 -17.17 -11.25
N ILE A 129 -15.40 -17.42 -9.95
CA ILE A 129 -16.05 -16.48 -9.02
C ILE A 129 -14.99 -15.74 -8.19
N ALA A 130 -13.95 -16.43 -7.74
CA ALA A 130 -12.88 -15.85 -6.95
C ALA A 130 -12.15 -14.71 -7.69
N LYS A 131 -11.88 -14.89 -8.99
CA LYS A 131 -11.17 -13.90 -9.81
C LYS A 131 -11.93 -12.57 -9.94
N PRO A 132 -13.18 -12.52 -10.44
CA PRO A 132 -13.92 -11.26 -10.53
C PRO A 132 -14.17 -10.63 -9.16
N MET A 133 -14.40 -11.44 -8.11
CA MET A 133 -14.54 -10.92 -6.74
C MET A 133 -13.27 -10.23 -6.25
N SER A 134 -12.10 -10.81 -6.55
CA SER A 134 -10.79 -10.22 -6.23
C SER A 134 -10.60 -8.89 -6.98
N THR A 135 -10.84 -8.86 -8.30
CA THR A 135 -10.75 -7.64 -9.10
C THR A 135 -11.70 -6.55 -8.60
N PHE A 136 -12.94 -6.90 -8.29
CA PHE A 136 -13.92 -5.96 -7.75
C PHE A 136 -13.45 -5.38 -6.40
N SER A 137 -12.94 -6.21 -5.50
CA SER A 137 -12.42 -5.74 -4.20
C SER A 137 -11.27 -4.75 -4.36
N ILE A 138 -10.38 -4.95 -5.32
CA ILE A 138 -9.27 -4.01 -5.59
C ILE A 138 -9.78 -2.67 -6.08
N VAL A 139 -10.78 -2.65 -6.96
CA VAL A 139 -11.37 -1.39 -7.45
C VAL A 139 -11.94 -0.60 -6.29
N VAL A 140 -12.58 -1.26 -5.32
CA VAL A 140 -13.06 -0.61 -4.09
C VAL A 140 -11.89 0.00 -3.32
N PHE A 141 -10.84 -0.76 -3.00
CA PHE A 141 -9.67 -0.21 -2.28
C PHE A 141 -8.99 0.94 -3.04
N VAL A 142 -8.85 0.84 -4.37
CA VAL A 142 -8.28 1.92 -5.19
C VAL A 142 -9.11 3.20 -5.10
N LEU A 143 -10.44 3.10 -5.18
CA LEU A 143 -11.33 4.25 -5.17
C LEU A 143 -11.39 4.94 -3.80
N PHE A 144 -11.35 4.15 -2.72
CA PHE A 144 -11.44 4.64 -1.35
C PHE A 144 -10.08 4.87 -0.67
N SER A 145 -8.98 4.82 -1.43
CA SER A 145 -7.60 5.02 -0.94
C SER A 145 -7.25 6.44 -0.48
N GLY A 146 -8.09 7.44 -0.80
CA GLY A 146 -7.80 8.84 -0.47
C GLY A 146 -6.97 9.60 -1.51
N PHE A 147 -6.38 8.89 -2.49
CA PHE A 147 -5.64 9.53 -3.60
C PHE A 147 -6.53 9.85 -4.81
N VAL A 148 -7.33 8.87 -5.27
CA VAL A 148 -8.24 9.05 -6.42
C VAL A 148 -9.43 9.94 -6.05
N VAL A 149 -10.00 9.69 -4.87
CA VAL A 149 -11.05 10.51 -4.26
C VAL A 149 -10.50 11.01 -2.93
N SER A 150 -10.34 12.32 -2.80
CA SER A 150 -9.90 12.91 -1.54
C SER A 150 -10.94 12.70 -0.44
N LYS A 151 -10.47 12.59 0.80
CA LYS A 151 -11.33 12.34 1.96
C LYS A 151 -12.42 13.41 2.12
N GLY A 152 -12.10 14.69 1.92
CA GLY A 152 -13.06 15.80 2.05
C GLY A 152 -14.20 15.82 1.04
N VAL A 153 -14.07 15.11 -0.09
CA VAL A 153 -15.13 15.03 -1.13
C VAL A 153 -15.96 13.74 -0.98
N MET A 154 -15.52 12.82 -0.13
CA MET A 154 -16.20 11.54 0.06
C MET A 154 -17.53 11.73 0.80
N PRO A 155 -18.64 11.11 0.34
CA PRO A 155 -19.90 11.16 1.06
C PRO A 155 -19.75 10.60 2.48
N ASP A 156 -20.31 11.29 3.49
CA ASP A 156 -20.18 10.92 4.91
C ASP A 156 -20.59 9.47 5.22
N TRP A 157 -21.57 8.94 4.48
CA TRP A 157 -22.04 7.57 4.66
C TRP A 157 -21.07 6.49 4.15
N LEU A 158 -20.07 6.84 3.33
CA LEU A 158 -19.04 5.92 2.79
C LEU A 158 -17.69 6.05 3.48
N ILE A 159 -17.51 7.02 4.39
CA ILE A 159 -16.22 7.29 5.01
C ILE A 159 -15.65 6.10 5.80
N TRP A 160 -16.51 5.18 6.26
CA TRP A 160 -16.08 3.98 6.96
C TRP A 160 -15.22 3.05 6.08
N VAL A 161 -15.44 3.04 4.75
CA VAL A 161 -14.65 2.23 3.81
C VAL A 161 -13.21 2.73 3.76
N TYR A 162 -13.03 4.06 3.75
CA TYR A 162 -11.72 4.70 3.82
C TYR A 162 -10.94 4.26 5.06
N TRP A 163 -11.61 4.15 6.21
CA TRP A 163 -10.96 3.71 7.46
C TRP A 163 -10.63 2.21 7.50
N LEU A 164 -11.33 1.39 6.72
CA LEU A 164 -11.03 -0.04 6.57
C LEU A 164 -9.95 -0.32 5.53
N ASP A 165 -9.70 0.62 4.61
CA ASP A 165 -8.78 0.42 3.51
C ASP A 165 -7.30 0.50 3.97
N PRO A 166 -6.53 -0.60 3.87
CA PRO A 166 -5.11 -0.57 4.22
C PRO A 166 -4.28 0.33 3.31
N VAL A 167 -4.72 0.61 2.08
CA VAL A 167 -4.01 1.50 1.14
C VAL A 167 -4.08 2.94 1.64
N ALA A 168 -5.25 3.38 2.11
CA ALA A 168 -5.44 4.70 2.69
C ALA A 168 -4.50 4.94 3.90
N TRP A 169 -4.36 3.95 4.78
CA TRP A 169 -3.44 4.02 5.91
C TRP A 169 -1.98 4.05 5.49
N CYS A 170 -1.60 3.22 4.51
CA CYS A 170 -0.24 3.18 3.99
C CYS A 170 0.14 4.51 3.34
N LEU A 171 -0.73 5.05 2.49
CA LEU A 171 -0.56 6.37 1.89
C LEU A 171 -0.37 7.44 2.93
N ARG A 172 -1.29 7.55 3.89
CA ARG A 172 -1.22 8.56 4.95
C ARG A 172 0.07 8.47 5.76
N ALA A 173 0.48 7.26 6.14
CA ALA A 173 1.71 7.05 6.89
C ALA A 173 2.95 7.39 6.06
N LEU A 174 2.94 7.09 4.76
CA LEU A 174 4.01 7.47 3.83
C LEU A 174 4.09 8.98 3.62
N SER A 175 2.96 9.66 3.48
CA SER A 175 2.91 11.13 3.37
C SER A 175 3.52 11.78 4.59
N VAL A 176 3.09 11.39 5.79
CA VAL A 176 3.64 11.94 7.04
C VAL A 176 5.13 11.66 7.13
N SER A 177 5.57 10.43 6.83
CA SER A 177 6.99 10.06 6.83
C SER A 177 7.80 10.94 5.88
N GLN A 178 7.34 11.16 4.65
CA GLN A 178 8.11 11.96 3.69
C GLN A 178 8.09 13.46 4.01
N TYR A 179 6.92 14.05 4.27
CA TYR A 179 6.76 15.50 4.42
C TYR A 179 7.11 16.04 5.81
N ARG A 180 7.14 15.19 6.87
CA ARG A 180 7.67 15.57 8.19
C ARG A 180 9.18 15.39 8.31
N ALA A 181 9.88 15.03 7.24
CA ALA A 181 11.34 14.98 7.27
C ALA A 181 11.92 16.38 7.46
N ALA A 182 13.06 16.48 8.16
CA ALA A 182 13.75 17.75 8.43
C ALA A 182 14.10 18.56 7.16
N ARG A 183 14.13 17.91 5.99
CA ARG A 183 14.33 18.56 4.68
C ARG A 183 13.14 19.45 4.28
N PHE A 184 11.92 19.09 4.66
CA PHE A 184 10.68 19.78 4.28
C PHE A 184 10.01 20.48 5.46
N ASP A 185 10.50 20.27 6.68
CA ASP A 185 10.09 21.03 7.87
C ASP A 185 10.84 22.36 7.97
N VAL A 186 10.78 23.14 6.88
CA VAL A 186 11.42 24.45 6.74
C VAL A 186 10.39 25.50 6.33
N CYS A 187 10.62 26.74 6.78
CA CYS A 187 9.78 27.88 6.42
C CYS A 187 10.03 28.37 5.00
N ILE A 188 11.28 28.30 4.52
CA ILE A 188 11.67 28.79 3.20
C ILE A 188 12.17 27.60 2.38
N TYR A 189 11.56 27.36 1.24
CA TYR A 189 11.98 26.34 0.26
C TYR A 189 11.90 26.95 -1.14
N GLU A 190 13.01 26.86 -1.90
CA GLU A 190 13.12 27.38 -3.29
C GLU A 190 12.48 28.77 -3.49
N ASP A 191 12.89 29.73 -2.66
CA ASP A 191 12.48 31.15 -2.68
C ASP A 191 11.02 31.46 -2.30
N VAL A 192 10.25 30.48 -1.81
CA VAL A 192 8.90 30.67 -1.25
C VAL A 192 8.94 30.58 0.28
N ASP A 193 8.35 31.57 0.98
CA ASP A 193 8.20 31.59 2.44
C ASP A 193 6.81 31.10 2.86
N TYR A 194 6.72 29.80 3.16
CA TYR A 194 5.49 29.13 3.58
C TYR A 194 5.01 29.61 4.96
N CYS A 195 5.92 30.03 5.84
CA CYS A 195 5.58 30.51 7.17
C CYS A 195 4.95 31.91 7.11
N ALA A 196 5.44 32.79 6.21
CA ALA A 196 4.86 34.10 6.01
C ALA A 196 3.50 34.06 5.27
N GLU A 197 3.35 33.17 4.30
CA GLU A 197 2.16 33.13 3.42
C GLU A 197 1.05 32.22 3.95
N PHE A 198 1.39 31.05 4.52
CA PHE A 198 0.43 30.02 4.92
C PHE A 198 0.45 29.70 6.43
N SER A 199 1.31 30.37 7.22
CA SER A 199 1.48 30.13 8.66
C SER A 199 1.79 28.68 9.04
N ALA A 200 2.36 27.90 8.10
CA ALA A 200 2.68 26.49 8.25
C ALA A 200 4.02 26.18 7.56
N THR A 201 4.73 25.12 7.96
CA THR A 201 5.92 24.66 7.22
C THR A 201 5.50 24.03 5.89
N MET A 202 6.41 23.98 4.91
CA MET A 202 6.15 23.37 3.59
C MET A 202 5.53 21.96 3.74
N GLY A 203 6.09 21.13 4.62
CA GLY A 203 5.57 19.80 4.92
C GLY A 203 4.14 19.80 5.47
N GLU A 204 3.81 20.69 6.41
CA GLU A 204 2.46 20.78 6.98
C GLU A 204 1.44 21.26 5.96
N TYR A 205 1.79 22.27 5.16
CA TYR A 205 0.93 22.81 4.11
C TYR A 205 0.49 21.70 3.13
N PHE A 206 1.45 20.89 2.68
CA PHE A 206 1.18 19.80 1.75
C PHE A 206 0.43 18.62 2.37
N LEU A 207 0.60 18.35 3.66
CA LEU A 207 -0.19 17.34 4.37
C LEU A 207 -1.65 17.78 4.52
N VAL A 208 -1.89 19.04 4.87
CA VAL A 208 -3.24 19.61 4.99
C VAL A 208 -3.99 19.55 3.65
N GLN A 209 -3.30 19.78 2.54
CA GLN A 209 -3.90 19.72 1.21
C GLN A 209 -4.46 18.33 0.84
N TYR A 210 -3.94 17.26 1.46
CA TYR A 210 -4.41 15.89 1.31
C TYR A 210 -5.27 15.40 2.49
N ASP A 211 -5.81 16.31 3.32
CA ASP A 211 -6.57 16.00 4.53
C ASP A 211 -5.83 15.07 5.52
N VAL A 212 -4.49 15.06 5.46
CA VAL A 212 -3.64 14.29 6.36
C VAL A 212 -3.32 15.18 7.56
N PRO A 213 -3.74 14.80 8.78
CA PRO A 213 -3.37 15.57 9.96
C PRO A 213 -1.87 15.48 10.17
N SER A 214 -1.32 16.62 10.55
CA SER A 214 0.11 16.87 10.70
C SER A 214 0.67 16.26 11.99
#